data_AF-A0A938ELF3-F1
#
_entry.id   AF-A0A938ELF3-F1
#
_cell.length_a   1.000
_cell.length_b   1.000
_cell.length_c   1.000
_cell.angle_alpha   90.00
_cell.angle_beta   90.00
_cell.angle_gamma   90.00
#
_symmetry.space_group_name_H-M   'P 1'
#
loop_
_entity.id
_entity.type
_entity.pdbx_description
1 polymer ?
#
loop_
_entity_poly.entity_id
_entity_poly.type
_entity_poly.pdbx_seq_one_letter_code
_entity_poly.pdbx_strand_id
1 'polypeptide(L)'
;MGALSGWGGHLPTVPHDVCRSGLRRLRPGRYGEAVHIVVLNWRDTTNPEGGGSEVYIEELARRWARDGHRVTLVCAAHGRAPSLEERHGIR
;
A
#
# COMPACT_ATOMS: atom_id res chain seq x y z
N MET A 1 13.17 -24.49 41.65
CA MET A 1 12.21 -23.37 41.79
C MET A 1 12.85 -22.12 41.20
N GLY A 2 12.70 -21.93 39.88
CA GLY A 2 13.13 -20.73 39.16
C GLY A 2 11.91 -20.10 38.52
N ALA A 3 11.59 -18.87 38.90
CA ALA A 3 10.41 -18.15 38.48
C ALA A 3 10.55 -17.70 37.02
N LEU A 4 9.75 -18.31 36.14
CA LEU A 4 9.43 -17.77 34.81
C LEU A 4 8.66 -16.46 35.01
N SER A 5 9.32 -15.33 34.80
CA SER A 5 8.72 -14.01 34.87
C SER A 5 8.77 -13.34 33.50
N GLY A 6 7.62 -12.84 33.06
CA GLY A 6 7.58 -11.63 32.23
C GLY A 6 7.49 -11.80 30.72
N TRP A 7 6.49 -12.52 30.19
CA TRP A 7 5.94 -12.23 28.85
C TRP A 7 4.55 -11.62 29.00
N GLY A 8 4.49 -10.45 29.64
CA GLY A 8 3.29 -9.62 29.73
C GLY A 8 3.24 -8.60 28.59
N GLY A 9 3.28 -9.07 27.34
CA GLY A 9 3.07 -8.23 26.17
C GLY A 9 1.60 -8.27 25.79
N HIS A 10 0.80 -7.32 26.26
CA HIS A 10 -0.57 -7.12 25.76
C HIS A 10 -0.46 -6.60 24.32
N LEU A 11 -0.35 -7.51 23.34
CA LEU A 11 -0.56 -7.17 21.95
C LEU A 11 -2.02 -6.67 21.84
N PRO A 12 -2.28 -5.44 21.39
CA PRO A 12 -3.64 -5.02 21.16
C PRO A 12 -4.23 -5.95 20.09
N THR A 13 -5.25 -6.71 20.46
CA THR A 13 -6.06 -7.48 19.51
C THR A 13 -6.64 -6.50 18.50
N VAL A 14 -6.13 -6.53 17.27
CA VAL A 14 -6.73 -5.79 16.16
C VAL A 14 -8.13 -6.35 15.94
N PRO A 15 -9.19 -5.55 16.16
CA PRO A 15 -10.55 -6.03 15.96
C PRO A 15 -10.77 -6.28 14.46
N HIS A 16 -11.15 -7.50 14.09
CA HIS A 16 -11.46 -7.90 12.71
C HIS A 16 -12.79 -7.31 12.18
N ASP A 17 -13.46 -6.47 12.97
CA ASP A 17 -14.78 -5.87 12.72
C ASP A 17 -14.72 -4.42 12.21
N VAL A 18 -13.61 -3.98 11.59
CA VAL A 18 -13.59 -2.77 10.75
C VAL A 18 -14.32 -3.05 9.42
N CYS A 19 -15.61 -3.34 9.49
CA CYS A 19 -16.49 -3.44 8.34
C CYS A 19 -17.90 -3.01 8.76
N ARG A 20 -18.34 -1.87 8.22
CA ARG A 20 -19.69 -1.26 8.32
C ARG A 20 -20.05 -0.57 9.64
N SER A 21 -19.39 0.55 9.96
CA SER A 21 -20.14 1.69 10.49
C SER A 21 -19.42 3.01 10.20
N GLY A 22 -20.11 3.90 9.49
CA GLY A 22 -19.78 5.31 9.39
C GLY A 22 -18.38 5.62 8.85
N LEU A 23 -18.32 5.99 7.57
CA LEU A 23 -17.24 6.82 7.05
C LEU A 23 -17.28 8.16 7.78
N ARG A 24 -16.84 8.18 9.05
CA ARG A 24 -16.44 9.38 9.76
C ARG A 24 -15.40 9.98 8.82
N ARG A 25 -15.81 11.05 8.16
CA ARG A 25 -14.94 11.97 7.43
C ARG A 25 -13.74 12.17 8.35
N LEU A 26 -12.65 11.46 8.06
CA LEU A 26 -11.46 11.51 8.90
C LEU A 26 -11.11 12.99 8.94
N ARG A 27 -11.17 13.59 10.13
CA ARG A 27 -10.70 14.97 10.27
C ARG A 27 -9.28 14.98 9.73
N PRO A 28 -8.93 15.88 8.80
CA PRO A 28 -7.58 15.92 8.29
C PRO A 28 -6.67 16.21 9.49
N GLY A 29 -5.96 15.18 9.95
CA GLY A 29 -4.69 15.41 10.62
C GLY A 29 -3.74 16.03 9.61
N ARG A 30 -2.48 16.21 9.99
CA ARG A 30 -1.40 16.67 9.09
C ARG A 30 -1.24 15.85 7.78
N TYR A 31 -1.99 14.74 7.65
CA TYR A 31 -2.09 13.80 6.53
C TYR A 31 -3.51 13.70 5.91
N GLY A 32 -4.35 14.74 6.03
CA GLY A 32 -5.61 14.81 5.28
C GLY A 32 -5.54 15.58 3.97
N GLU A 33 -4.32 15.98 3.57
CA GLU A 33 -4.02 16.52 2.26
C GLU A 33 -3.45 15.43 1.36
N ALA A 34 -3.59 15.60 0.05
CA ALA A 34 -2.98 14.71 -0.93
C ALA A 34 -1.46 14.68 -0.74
N VAL A 35 -0.89 13.48 -0.60
CA VAL A 35 0.55 13.25 -0.49
C VAL A 35 1.10 12.57 -1.75
N HIS A 36 2.43 12.58 -1.91
CA HIS A 36 3.11 11.80 -2.93
C HIS A 36 3.61 10.48 -2.32
N ILE A 37 3.07 9.38 -2.80
CA ILE A 37 3.43 8.01 -2.40
C ILE A 37 4.33 7.43 -3.49
N VAL A 38 5.54 7.01 -3.10
CA VAL A 38 6.47 6.31 -4.00
C VAL A 38 6.54 4.85 -3.56
N VAL A 39 6.13 3.97 -4.47
CA VAL A 39 6.16 2.53 -4.30
C VAL A 39 7.39 2.00 -5.03
N LEU A 40 8.28 1.36 -4.28
CA LEU A 40 9.45 0.69 -4.85
C LEU A 40 9.15 -0.81 -4.89
N ASN A 41 9.00 -1.35 -6.10
CA ASN A 41 8.79 -2.77 -6.28
C ASN A 41 9.73 -3.30 -7.37
N TRP A 42 10.26 -4.51 -7.21
CA TRP A 42 11.23 -5.03 -8.18
C TRP A 42 10.62 -5.16 -9.59
N ARG A 43 9.38 -5.65 -9.66
CA ARG A 43 8.60 -5.80 -10.89
C ARG A 43 7.29 -5.04 -10.81
N ASP A 44 6.71 -4.74 -11.94
CA ASP A 44 5.31 -4.37 -12.07
C ASP A 44 4.50 -5.54 -12.67
N THR A 45 3.22 -5.31 -12.93
CA THR A 45 2.34 -6.33 -13.52
C THR A 45 2.57 -6.56 -15.01
N THR A 46 3.32 -5.68 -15.70
CA THR A 46 3.66 -5.86 -17.11
C THR A 46 4.88 -6.75 -17.30
N ASN A 47 5.66 -6.96 -16.24
CA ASN A 47 6.77 -7.90 -16.24
C ASN A 47 6.31 -9.36 -16.42
N PRO A 48 6.90 -10.12 -17.36
CA PRO A 48 6.54 -11.53 -17.59
C PRO A 48 6.69 -12.45 -16.37
N GLU A 49 7.58 -12.10 -15.44
CA GLU A 49 7.80 -12.84 -14.19
C GLU A 49 6.97 -12.28 -13.01
N GLY A 50 6.04 -11.37 -13.29
CA GLY A 50 5.13 -10.79 -12.31
C GLY A 50 4.14 -11.82 -11.75
N GLY A 51 3.73 -11.61 -10.50
CA GLY A 51 2.81 -12.49 -9.78
C GLY A 51 1.88 -11.73 -8.85
N GLY A 52 1.42 -12.41 -7.79
CA GLY A 52 0.40 -11.88 -6.88
C GLY A 52 0.85 -10.63 -6.11
N SER A 53 2.14 -10.48 -5.83
CA SER A 53 2.70 -9.29 -5.18
C SER A 53 2.52 -8.03 -6.01
N GLU A 54 2.74 -8.12 -7.32
CA GLU A 54 2.65 -7.02 -8.28
C GLU A 54 1.19 -6.61 -8.46
N VAL A 55 0.28 -7.58 -8.55
CA VAL A 55 -1.17 -7.32 -8.57
C VAL A 55 -1.63 -6.66 -7.28
N TYR A 56 -1.18 -7.17 -6.14
CA TYR A 56 -1.57 -6.64 -4.83
C TYR A 56 -1.15 -5.17 -4.67
N ILE A 57 0.10 -4.86 -4.98
CA ILE A 57 0.60 -3.50 -4.80
C ILE A 57 -0.01 -2.53 -5.82
N GLU A 58 -0.29 -2.97 -7.05
CA GLU A 58 -0.99 -2.14 -8.04
C GLU A 58 -2.43 -1.85 -7.60
N GLU A 59 -3.14 -2.81 -7.02
CA GLU A 59 -4.49 -2.58 -6.47
C GLU A 59 -4.51 -1.59 -5.30
N LEU A 60 -3.48 -1.58 -4.45
CA LEU A 60 -3.31 -0.56 -3.43
C LEU A 60 -2.99 0.81 -4.03
N ALA A 61 -2.05 0.87 -4.97
CA ALA A 61 -1.68 2.09 -5.67
C ALA A 61 -2.88 2.74 -6.38
N ARG A 62 -3.75 1.93 -6.99
CA ARG A 62 -5.01 2.37 -7.61
C ARG A 62 -5.98 2.96 -6.59
N ARG A 63 -6.04 2.42 -5.37
CA ARG A 63 -6.88 2.96 -4.29
C ARG A 63 -6.35 4.33 -3.85
N TRP A 64 -5.05 4.44 -3.61
CA TRP A 64 -4.43 5.70 -3.22
C TRP A 64 -4.57 6.79 -4.28
N ALA A 65 -4.40 6.44 -5.56
CA ALA A 65 -4.63 7.38 -6.67
C ALA A 65 -6.09 7.86 -6.70
N ARG A 66 -7.06 6.94 -6.51
CA ARG A 66 -8.49 7.29 -6.40
C ARG A 66 -8.82 8.15 -5.19
N ASP A 67 -8.10 7.98 -4.08
CA ASP A 67 -8.22 8.80 -2.87
C ASP A 67 -7.56 10.19 -3.03
N GLY A 68 -7.00 10.49 -4.22
CA GLY A 68 -6.45 11.80 -4.59
C GLY A 68 -4.96 11.96 -4.30
N HIS A 69 -4.26 10.89 -3.93
CA HIS A 69 -2.81 10.93 -3.74
C HIS A 69 -2.08 10.85 -5.08
N ARG A 70 -0.92 11.51 -5.17
CA ARG A 70 0.00 11.29 -6.28
C ARG A 70 0.73 9.98 -6.00
N VAL A 71 0.66 9.02 -6.91
CA VAL A 71 1.33 7.71 -6.74
C VAL A 71 2.34 7.49 -7.85
N THR A 72 3.53 7.01 -7.48
CA THR A 72 4.56 6.60 -8.43
C THR A 72 5.04 5.19 -8.10
N LEU A 73 5.03 4.28 -9.08
CA LEU A 73 5.56 2.93 -8.94
C LEU A 73 6.88 2.83 -9.72
N VAL A 74 7.97 2.65 -9.00
CA VAL A 74 9.29 2.45 -9.59
C VAL A 74 9.60 0.96 -9.60
N CYS A 75 9.95 0.45 -10.77
CA CYS A 75 10.38 -0.92 -10.97
C CYS A 75 11.56 -1.04 -11.93
N ALA A 76 12.16 -2.23 -11.99
CA ALA A 76 13.24 -2.49 -12.93
C ALA A 76 12.70 -2.53 -14.38
N ALA A 77 13.48 -1.97 -15.31
CA ALA A 77 13.19 -2.06 -16.73
C ALA A 77 13.15 -3.52 -17.18
N HIS A 78 12.19 -3.88 -18.03
CA HIS A 78 12.04 -5.23 -18.55
C HIS A 78 11.51 -5.21 -19.98
N GLY A 79 12.04 -6.10 -20.84
CA GLY A 79 11.63 -6.21 -22.24
C GLY A 79 11.66 -4.87 -22.99
N ARG A 80 10.50 -4.47 -23.51
CA ARG A 80 10.29 -3.18 -24.21
C ARG A 80 9.45 -2.20 -23.38
N ALA A 81 9.37 -2.40 -22.07
CA ALA A 81 8.64 -1.51 -21.19
C ALA A 81 9.17 -0.08 -21.34
N PRO A 82 8.28 0.93 -21.44
CA PRO A 82 8.70 2.32 -21.50
C PRO A 82 9.40 2.73 -20.20
N SER A 83 10.31 3.70 -20.27
CA SER A 83 10.98 4.24 -19.07
C SER A 83 10.05 5.06 -18.16
N LEU A 84 8.84 5.39 -18.65
CA LEU A 84 7.79 6.11 -17.94
C LEU A 84 6.45 5.75 -18.56
N GLU A 85 5.46 5.44 -17.73
CA GLU A 85 4.08 5.16 -18.15
C GLU A 85 3.12 5.73 -17.12
N GLU A 86 1.87 6.00 -17.51
CA GLU A 86 0.81 6.27 -16.54
C GLU A 86 -0.35 5.29 -16.74
N ARG A 87 -0.67 4.52 -15.70
CA ARG A 87 -1.74 3.51 -15.70
C ARG A 87 -2.59 3.65 -14.45
N HIS A 88 -3.91 3.78 -14.63
CA HIS A 88 -4.87 3.85 -13.52
C HIS A 88 -4.59 4.97 -12.49
N GLY A 89 -4.04 6.11 -12.95
CA GLY A 89 -3.64 7.23 -12.09
C GLY A 89 -2.32 7.01 -11.33
N ILE A 90 -1.56 5.97 -11.68
CA ILE A 90 -0.23 5.66 -11.15
C ILE A 90 0.79 5.99 -12.24
N ARG A 91 1.85 6.71 -11.85
CA ARG A 91 2.99 7.07 -12.71
C ARG A 91 4.18 6.13 -12.53
#